data_AF-A0A968XVJ8-F1
#
_entry.id   AF-A0A968XVJ8-F1
#
_cell.length_a   1.000
_cell.length_b   1.000
_cell.length_c   1.000
_cell.angle_alpha   90.00
_cell.angle_beta   90.00
_cell.angle_gamma   90.00
#
_symmetry.space_group_name_H-M   'P 1'
#
loop_
_entity.id
_entity.type
_entity.pdbx_description
1 polymer ?
#
loop_
_entity_poly.entity_id
_entity_poly.type
_entity_poly.pdbx_seq_one_letter_code
_entity_poly.pdbx_strand_id
1 'polypeptide(L)'
;DLRPIIPALAEVFNNALGSSVAELNFKSMTDQLSELMYEYPFRVPAYYALIIRSLVTLEGIAINVDPEFKVLSKAYPYIAKRLLTDPSPELRASLRDLLFKDGSFRWNRLENLLSNARDSDDYDLDRVLDQTIDFLFSERGEFIREQLVDEVVNSLDLLGRSTLQQMSSGLRSVGDRLRELTGQSVSASNATQPSLPPQELESLERLQRILKILRETQGFDPMKVLQLIPRLLVKPELQSIGQQVASSLAQKTAARLVREVLLASSPATTPATTPVVRPQL
;
A
#
# COMPACT_ATOMS: atom_id res chain seq x y z
N ASP A 1 -15.34 24.67 15.85
CA ASP A 1 -13.96 24.49 15.40
C ASP A 1 -13.45 23.17 16.00
N LEU A 2 -13.11 22.20 15.16
CA LEU A 2 -12.73 20.84 15.59
C LEU A 2 -11.20 20.69 15.78
N ARG A 3 -10.42 21.74 15.49
CA ARG A 3 -8.95 21.70 15.62
C ARG A 3 -8.45 21.21 16.99
N PRO A 4 -9.09 21.51 18.14
CA PRO A 4 -8.62 21.07 19.45
C PRO A 4 -8.82 19.56 19.73
N ILE A 5 -9.91 18.96 19.23
CA ILE A 5 -10.25 17.55 19.55
C ILE A 5 -9.50 16.55 18.65
N ILE A 6 -9.05 16.98 17.46
CA ILE A 6 -8.32 16.12 16.51
C ILE A 6 -7.10 15.45 17.13
N PRO A 7 -6.15 16.15 17.80
CA PRO A 7 -4.99 15.49 18.41
C PRO A 7 -5.40 14.52 19.53
N ALA A 8 -6.40 14.88 20.33
CA ALA A 8 -6.87 14.07 21.46
C ALA A 8 -7.53 12.76 20.97
N LEU A 9 -8.40 12.83 19.96
CA LEU A 9 -8.94 11.64 19.29
C LEU A 9 -7.84 10.83 18.62
N ALA A 10 -6.90 11.48 17.94
CA ALA A 10 -5.79 10.80 17.28
C ALA A 10 -4.92 10.04 18.29
N GLU A 11 -4.76 10.49 19.53
CA GLU A 11 -4.02 9.76 20.57
C GLU A 11 -4.70 8.45 20.97
N VAL A 12 -6.01 8.49 21.25
CA VAL A 12 -6.82 7.31 21.57
C VAL A 12 -6.76 6.27 20.45
N PHE A 13 -6.84 6.73 19.19
CA PHE A 13 -6.79 5.83 18.04
C PHE A 13 -5.38 5.47 17.56
N ASN A 14 -4.34 6.30 17.74
CA ASN A 14 -2.98 5.99 17.30
C ASN A 14 -2.34 4.89 18.15
N ASN A 15 -2.61 4.90 19.46
CA ASN A 15 -2.26 3.77 20.34
C ASN A 15 -2.92 2.46 19.86
N ALA A 16 -4.10 2.59 19.24
CA ALA A 16 -4.83 1.50 18.61
C ALA A 16 -4.36 1.12 17.18
N LEU A 17 -3.65 2.01 16.49
CA LEU A 17 -3.21 1.81 15.10
C LEU A 17 -1.78 1.28 14.98
N GLY A 18 -0.96 1.42 16.03
CA GLY A 18 0.41 0.91 16.10
C GLY A 18 0.54 -0.51 16.66
N SER A 19 -0.44 -0.96 17.43
CA SER A 19 -0.60 -2.36 17.87
C SER A 19 -1.50 -3.11 16.90
N SER A 20 -1.40 -4.44 16.84
CA SER A 20 -2.39 -5.22 16.09
C SER A 20 -3.77 -4.91 16.67
N VAL A 21 -4.80 -4.68 15.84
CA VAL A 21 -6.18 -4.46 16.31
C VAL A 21 -6.63 -5.61 17.24
N ALA A 22 -6.02 -6.79 17.07
CA ALA A 22 -6.21 -7.97 17.93
C ALA A 22 -5.61 -7.85 19.34
N GLU A 23 -4.82 -6.83 19.65
CA GLU A 23 -4.25 -6.61 20.98
C GLU A 23 -5.09 -5.64 21.81
N LEU A 24 -6.06 -4.96 21.20
CA LEU A 24 -6.84 -3.90 21.82
C LEU A 24 -7.90 -4.42 22.77
N ASN A 25 -7.95 -3.79 23.95
CA ASN A 25 -8.98 -4.02 24.94
C ASN A 25 -10.10 -2.97 24.75
N PHE A 26 -11.34 -3.43 24.52
CA PHE A 26 -12.44 -2.54 24.18
C PHE A 26 -12.84 -1.66 25.37
N LYS A 27 -12.87 -2.22 26.59
CA LYS A 27 -13.05 -1.44 27.82
C LYS A 27 -12.08 -0.26 27.94
N SER A 28 -10.78 -0.48 27.74
CA SER A 28 -9.76 0.59 27.80
C SER A 28 -10.04 1.72 26.80
N MET A 29 -10.40 1.37 25.56
CA MET A 29 -10.77 2.38 24.56
C MET A 29 -12.04 3.15 24.93
N THR A 30 -13.04 2.48 25.50
CA THR A 30 -14.26 3.16 25.95
C THR A 30 -14.03 4.07 27.15
N ASP A 31 -13.09 3.72 28.04
CA ASP A 31 -12.70 4.55 29.18
C ASP A 31 -12.00 5.83 28.69
N GLN A 32 -11.02 5.70 27.78
CA GLN A 32 -10.33 6.83 27.16
C GLN A 32 -11.28 7.75 26.38
N LEU A 33 -12.20 7.18 25.60
CA LEU A 33 -13.20 7.97 24.88
C LEU A 33 -14.14 8.71 25.83
N SER A 34 -14.48 8.10 26.98
CA SER A 34 -15.31 8.75 28.00
C SER A 34 -14.60 9.95 28.63
N GLU A 35 -13.29 9.84 28.89
CA GLU A 35 -12.47 10.96 29.38
C GLU A 35 -12.45 12.12 28.37
N LEU A 36 -12.26 11.82 27.08
CA LEU A 36 -12.33 12.83 26.02
C LEU A 36 -13.70 13.51 25.92
N MET A 37 -14.79 12.80 26.21
CA MET A 37 -16.13 13.39 26.25
C MET A 37 -16.31 14.39 27.40
N TYR A 38 -15.58 14.21 28.52
CA TYR A 38 -15.58 15.18 29.60
C TYR A 38 -14.78 16.43 29.23
N GLU A 39 -13.63 16.26 28.57
CA GLU A 39 -12.76 17.37 28.15
C GLU A 39 -13.36 18.15 26.98
N TYR A 40 -13.96 17.45 26.02
CA TYR A 40 -14.61 18.01 24.84
C TYR A 40 -16.09 17.63 24.85
N PRO A 41 -17.04 18.57 25.06
CA PRO A 41 -18.44 18.25 25.32
C PRO A 41 -19.23 17.89 24.05
N PHE A 42 -18.81 16.86 23.32
CA PHE A 42 -19.60 16.23 22.27
C PHE A 42 -20.55 15.18 22.86
N ARG A 43 -21.73 15.01 22.26
CA ARG A 43 -22.75 14.07 22.75
C ARG A 43 -22.79 12.83 21.88
N VAL A 44 -22.70 11.66 22.49
CA VAL A 44 -22.92 10.37 21.82
C VAL A 44 -24.43 10.10 21.75
N PRO A 45 -25.01 9.83 20.57
CA PRO A 45 -26.42 9.45 20.45
C PRO A 45 -26.77 8.22 21.32
N ALA A 46 -27.98 8.19 21.88
CA ALA A 46 -28.40 7.16 22.83
C ALA A 46 -28.24 5.72 22.29
N TYR A 47 -28.53 5.51 21.00
CA TYR A 47 -28.37 4.22 20.33
C TYR A 47 -26.92 3.68 20.41
N TYR A 48 -25.92 4.53 20.14
CA TYR A 48 -24.52 4.12 20.22
C TYR A 48 -24.07 3.87 21.65
N ALA A 49 -24.54 4.67 22.61
CA ALA A 49 -24.26 4.46 24.03
C ALA A 49 -24.80 3.10 24.53
N LEU A 50 -25.97 2.68 24.06
CA LEU A 50 -26.54 1.38 24.37
C LEU A 50 -25.75 0.22 23.76
N ILE A 51 -25.28 0.36 22.51
CA ILE A 51 -24.41 -0.64 21.87
C ILE A 51 -23.11 -0.80 22.67
N ILE A 52 -22.43 0.31 22.95
CA ILE A 52 -21.15 0.31 23.68
C ILE A 52 -21.33 -0.34 25.05
N ARG A 53 -22.37 0.07 25.82
CA ARG A 53 -22.65 -0.52 27.13
C ARG A 53 -22.92 -2.02 27.06
N SER A 54 -23.65 -2.46 26.04
CA SER A 54 -23.93 -3.89 25.83
C SER A 54 -22.64 -4.66 25.53
N LEU A 55 -21.77 -4.13 24.67
CA LEU A 55 -20.49 -4.74 24.34
C LEU A 55 -19.54 -4.81 25.54
N VAL A 56 -19.38 -3.73 26.31
CA VAL A 56 -18.55 -3.73 27.53
C VAL A 56 -19.06 -4.74 28.55
N THR A 57 -20.38 -4.86 28.70
CA THR A 57 -20.98 -5.85 29.61
C THR A 57 -20.69 -7.28 29.15
N LEU A 58 -20.86 -7.56 27.86
CA LEU A 58 -20.57 -8.88 27.28
C LEU A 58 -19.07 -9.22 27.38
N GLU A 59 -18.19 -8.27 27.10
CA GLU A 59 -16.73 -8.44 27.24
C GLU A 59 -16.36 -8.72 28.71
N GLY A 60 -16.93 -7.97 29.66
CA GLY A 60 -16.71 -8.19 31.08
C GLY A 60 -17.12 -9.59 31.54
N ILE A 61 -18.25 -10.11 31.04
CA ILE A 61 -18.69 -11.49 31.32
C ILE A 61 -17.72 -12.50 30.70
N ALA A 62 -17.30 -12.29 29.45
CA ALA A 62 -16.40 -13.19 28.74
C ALA A 62 -15.01 -13.29 29.40
N ILE A 63 -14.48 -12.18 29.91
CA ILE A 63 -13.18 -12.13 30.62
C ILE A 63 -13.17 -13.01 31.88
N ASN A 64 -14.32 -13.22 32.52
CA ASN A 64 -14.41 -14.13 33.68
C ASN A 64 -14.22 -15.61 33.28
N VAL A 65 -14.49 -15.96 32.02
CA VAL A 65 -14.33 -17.33 31.49
C VAL A 65 -12.96 -17.50 30.83
N ASP A 66 -12.56 -16.52 30.02
CA ASP A 66 -11.27 -16.47 29.33
C ASP A 66 -10.60 -15.12 29.64
N PRO A 67 -9.62 -15.06 30.57
CA PRO A 67 -8.96 -13.83 30.96
C PRO A 67 -8.27 -13.08 29.81
N GLU A 68 -7.88 -13.79 28.75
CA GLU A 68 -7.23 -13.23 27.56
C GLU A 68 -8.24 -12.84 26.47
N PHE A 69 -9.55 -12.95 26.76
CA PHE A 69 -10.59 -12.61 25.81
C PHE A 69 -10.57 -11.12 25.43
N LYS A 70 -10.58 -10.88 24.12
CA LYS A 70 -10.64 -9.54 23.53
C LYS A 70 -11.73 -9.52 22.46
N VAL A 71 -12.79 -8.75 22.69
CA VAL A 71 -13.98 -8.75 21.81
C VAL A 71 -13.63 -8.32 20.38
N LEU A 72 -12.73 -7.33 20.24
CA LEU A 72 -12.32 -6.82 18.94
C LEU A 72 -11.53 -7.85 18.13
N SER A 73 -10.65 -8.61 18.77
CA SER A 73 -9.87 -9.65 18.11
C SER A 73 -10.76 -10.74 17.53
N LYS A 74 -11.90 -11.04 18.16
CA LYS A 74 -12.89 -11.99 17.66
C LYS A 74 -13.78 -11.39 16.58
N ALA A 75 -14.10 -10.10 16.65
CA ALA A 75 -14.95 -9.44 15.67
C ALA A 75 -14.19 -9.00 14.41
N TYR A 76 -12.88 -8.75 14.50
CA TYR A 76 -12.11 -8.14 13.42
C TYR A 76 -12.03 -9.01 12.15
N PRO A 77 -11.84 -10.35 12.22
CA PRO A 77 -11.91 -11.21 11.04
C PRO A 77 -13.22 -11.04 10.26
N TYR A 78 -14.35 -10.99 10.98
CA TYR A 78 -15.67 -10.76 10.37
C TYR A 78 -15.77 -9.38 9.72
N ILE A 79 -15.29 -8.33 10.37
CA ILE A 79 -15.30 -6.96 9.81
C ILE A 79 -14.42 -6.86 8.57
N ALA A 80 -13.20 -7.44 8.62
CA ALA A 80 -12.27 -7.44 7.51
C ALA A 80 -12.85 -8.20 6.30
N LYS A 81 -13.40 -9.41 6.54
CA LYS A 81 -14.16 -10.16 5.54
C LYS A 81 -15.30 -9.31 4.98
N ARG A 82 -16.12 -8.70 5.83
CA ARG A 82 -17.29 -7.93 5.38
C ARG A 82 -16.89 -6.72 4.54
N LEU A 83 -15.84 -6.00 4.91
CA LEU A 83 -15.30 -4.91 4.10
C LEU A 83 -14.85 -5.37 2.70
N LEU A 84 -14.26 -6.57 2.61
CA LEU A 84 -13.78 -7.13 1.34
C LEU A 84 -14.90 -7.71 0.46
N THR A 85 -16.02 -8.13 1.05
CA THR A 85 -17.04 -8.95 0.36
C THR A 85 -18.41 -8.29 0.21
N ASP A 86 -18.75 -7.34 1.07
CA ASP A 86 -20.08 -6.74 1.09
C ASP A 86 -20.26 -5.77 -0.10
N PRO A 87 -21.30 -5.95 -0.94
CA PRO A 87 -21.49 -5.14 -2.13
C PRO A 87 -22.10 -3.75 -1.83
N SER A 88 -22.39 -3.41 -0.57
CA SER A 88 -22.98 -2.11 -0.22
C SER A 88 -22.10 -0.93 -0.66
N PRO A 89 -22.68 0.12 -1.27
CA PRO A 89 -21.93 1.30 -1.69
C PRO A 89 -21.12 1.95 -0.56
N GLU A 90 -21.66 1.96 0.65
CA GLU A 90 -21.06 2.57 1.83
C GLU A 90 -19.80 1.81 2.30
N LEU A 91 -19.85 0.47 2.33
CA LEU A 91 -18.68 -0.34 2.70
C LEU A 91 -17.63 -0.34 1.60
N ARG A 92 -18.02 -0.27 0.32
CA ARG A 92 -17.06 -0.10 -0.78
C ARG A 92 -16.35 1.25 -0.72
N ALA A 93 -17.08 2.33 -0.42
CA ALA A 93 -16.47 3.64 -0.21
C ALA A 93 -15.52 3.61 1.00
N SER A 94 -15.91 2.94 2.09
CA SER A 94 -15.06 2.76 3.27
C SER A 94 -13.79 1.94 2.98
N LEU A 95 -13.92 0.83 2.24
CA LEU A 95 -12.79 0.01 1.80
C LEU A 95 -11.83 0.83 0.94
N ARG A 96 -12.37 1.60 -0.01
CA ARG A 96 -11.60 2.51 -0.85
C ARG A 96 -10.83 3.52 -0.03
N ASP A 97 -11.48 4.24 0.87
CA ASP A 97 -10.85 5.28 1.68
C ASP A 97 -9.82 4.68 2.66
N LEU A 98 -9.98 3.40 3.02
CA LEU A 98 -9.00 2.66 3.81
C LEU A 98 -7.76 2.27 2.99
N LEU A 99 -7.96 1.80 1.76
CA LEU A 99 -6.92 1.30 0.85
C LEU A 99 -6.20 2.41 0.08
N PHE A 100 -6.83 3.56 -0.15
CA PHE A 100 -6.28 4.67 -0.90
C PHE A 100 -6.21 5.92 -0.03
N LYS A 101 -5.07 6.60 -0.06
CA LYS A 101 -4.91 7.90 0.60
C LYS A 101 -4.06 8.81 -0.28
N ASP A 102 -4.56 10.00 -0.57
CA ASP A 102 -3.87 11.02 -1.38
C ASP A 102 -3.40 10.47 -2.75
N GLY A 103 -4.20 9.59 -3.36
CA GLY A 103 -3.87 8.92 -4.64
C GLY A 103 -2.84 7.79 -4.54
N SER A 104 -2.37 7.45 -3.34
CA SER A 104 -1.43 6.35 -3.10
C SER A 104 -2.13 5.11 -2.54
N PHE A 105 -1.75 3.93 -3.02
CA PHE A 105 -2.27 2.68 -2.50
C PHE A 105 -1.55 2.24 -1.22
N ARG A 106 -2.32 1.84 -0.22
CA ARG A 106 -1.83 1.45 1.11
C ARG A 106 -1.74 -0.07 1.22
N TRP A 107 -0.70 -0.64 0.62
CA TRP A 107 -0.40 -2.08 0.63
C TRP A 107 -0.54 -2.74 2.00
N ASN A 108 0.01 -2.12 3.05
CA ASN A 108 -0.05 -2.64 4.42
C ASN A 108 -1.51 -2.77 4.93
N ARG A 109 -2.43 -1.90 4.49
CA ARG A 109 -3.86 -2.01 4.85
C ARG A 109 -4.53 -3.18 4.15
N LEU A 110 -4.24 -3.40 2.87
CA LEU A 110 -4.72 -4.57 2.15
C LEU A 110 -4.20 -5.87 2.79
N GLU A 111 -2.89 -5.92 3.06
CA GLU A 111 -2.24 -7.06 3.70
C GLU A 111 -2.92 -7.41 5.04
N ASN A 112 -3.13 -6.40 5.90
CA ASN A 112 -3.82 -6.58 7.17
C ASN A 112 -5.26 -7.07 6.98
N LEU A 113 -6.03 -6.50 6.04
CA LEU A 113 -7.40 -6.96 5.79
C LEU A 113 -7.44 -8.42 5.32
N LEU A 114 -6.60 -8.79 4.36
CA LEU A 114 -6.55 -10.16 3.83
C LEU A 114 -6.13 -11.17 4.90
N SER A 115 -5.10 -10.83 5.68
CA SER A 115 -4.60 -11.67 6.76
C SER A 115 -5.68 -11.94 7.81
N ASN A 116 -6.39 -10.89 8.24
CA ASN A 116 -7.42 -11.02 9.28
C ASN A 116 -8.72 -11.64 8.74
N ALA A 117 -9.13 -11.33 7.50
CA ALA A 117 -10.33 -11.90 6.91
C ALA A 117 -10.24 -13.42 6.76
N ARG A 118 -9.05 -13.94 6.49
CA ARG A 118 -8.78 -15.38 6.40
C ARG A 118 -9.10 -16.14 7.70
N ASP A 119 -9.00 -15.48 8.85
CA ASP A 119 -9.31 -16.11 10.14
C ASP A 119 -10.82 -16.20 10.42
N SER A 120 -11.67 -15.77 9.47
CA SER A 120 -13.13 -15.97 9.52
C SER A 120 -13.48 -17.36 8.99
N ASP A 121 -14.24 -18.14 9.76
CA ASP A 121 -14.59 -19.55 9.48
C ASP A 121 -15.27 -19.78 8.11
N ASP A 122 -15.84 -18.74 7.51
CA ASP A 122 -16.65 -18.76 6.31
C ASP A 122 -16.09 -17.86 5.19
N TYR A 123 -14.79 -17.55 5.21
CA TYR A 123 -14.11 -16.78 4.17
C TYR A 123 -13.69 -17.67 2.99
N ASP A 124 -14.26 -17.42 1.80
CA ASP A 124 -13.96 -18.14 0.57
C ASP A 124 -13.34 -17.17 -0.45
N LEU A 125 -12.01 -17.17 -0.56
CA LEU A 125 -11.28 -16.21 -1.40
C LEU A 125 -11.68 -16.30 -2.88
N ASP A 126 -11.97 -17.49 -3.41
CA ASP A 126 -12.34 -17.65 -4.82
C ASP A 126 -13.61 -16.84 -5.14
N ARG A 127 -14.62 -16.91 -4.27
CA ARG A 127 -15.86 -16.13 -4.42
C ARG A 127 -15.60 -14.63 -4.32
N VAL A 128 -14.73 -14.22 -3.41
CA VAL A 128 -14.39 -12.80 -3.22
C VAL A 128 -13.67 -12.26 -4.45
N LEU A 129 -12.76 -13.04 -5.02
CA LEU A 129 -12.05 -12.68 -6.24
C LEU A 129 -13.02 -12.52 -7.42
N ASP A 130 -13.93 -13.46 -7.63
CA ASP A 130 -14.95 -13.36 -8.68
C ASP A 130 -15.80 -12.09 -8.52
N GLN A 131 -16.32 -11.84 -7.31
CA GLN A 131 -17.11 -10.63 -7.01
C GLN A 131 -16.30 -9.34 -7.20
N THR A 132 -15.02 -9.36 -6.84
CA THR A 132 -14.12 -8.21 -6.98
C THR A 132 -13.84 -7.91 -8.45
N ILE A 133 -13.56 -8.94 -9.25
CA ILE A 133 -13.31 -8.81 -10.69
C ILE A 133 -14.56 -8.27 -11.39
N ASP A 134 -15.73 -8.83 -11.09
CA ASP A 134 -17.00 -8.37 -11.64
C ASP A 134 -17.30 -6.92 -11.25
N PHE A 135 -16.99 -6.54 -10.00
CA PHE A 135 -17.12 -5.16 -9.55
C PHE A 135 -16.16 -4.21 -10.28
N LEU A 136 -14.87 -4.55 -10.39
CA LEU A 136 -13.85 -3.72 -11.04
C LEU A 136 -14.14 -3.46 -12.53
N PHE A 137 -14.75 -4.44 -13.21
CA PHE A 137 -15.19 -4.31 -14.60
C PHE A 137 -16.58 -3.70 -14.75
N SER A 138 -17.35 -3.58 -13.68
CA SER A 138 -18.60 -2.82 -13.72
C SER A 138 -18.33 -1.31 -13.77
N GLU A 139 -19.33 -0.54 -14.21
CA GLU A 139 -19.30 0.93 -14.18
C GLU A 139 -19.07 1.47 -12.77
N ARG A 140 -19.59 0.79 -11.74
CA ARG A 140 -19.43 1.16 -10.33
C ARG A 140 -17.98 1.03 -9.83
N GLY A 141 -17.17 0.22 -10.50
CA GLY A 141 -15.77 0.00 -10.17
C GLY A 141 -14.81 0.98 -10.85
N GLU A 142 -15.31 1.90 -11.68
CA GLU A 142 -14.49 2.81 -12.50
C GLU A 142 -13.43 3.54 -11.70
N PHE A 143 -13.82 4.20 -10.61
CA PHE A 143 -12.87 4.92 -9.78
C PHE A 143 -11.76 4.02 -9.21
N ILE A 144 -12.11 2.81 -8.73
CA ILE A 144 -11.12 1.89 -8.16
C ILE A 144 -10.18 1.38 -9.26
N ARG A 145 -10.73 1.08 -10.43
CA ARG A 145 -9.98 0.66 -11.61
C ARG A 145 -8.94 1.71 -12.01
N GLU A 146 -9.32 2.98 -12.09
CA GLU A 146 -8.39 4.08 -12.41
C GLU A 146 -7.25 4.20 -11.38
N GLN A 147 -7.58 4.16 -10.09
CA GLN A 147 -6.56 4.22 -9.03
C GLN A 147 -5.63 3.00 -9.06
N LEU A 148 -6.15 1.81 -9.36
CA LEU A 148 -5.34 0.61 -9.54
C LEU A 148 -4.45 0.69 -10.78
N VAL A 149 -4.93 1.26 -11.88
CA VAL A 149 -4.13 1.52 -13.09
C VAL A 149 -2.92 2.38 -12.74
N ASP A 150 -3.12 3.48 -12.00
CA ASP A 150 -2.04 4.37 -11.59
C ASP A 150 -1.03 3.67 -10.69
N GLU A 151 -1.49 2.88 -9.71
CA GLU A 151 -0.62 2.09 -8.83
C GLU A 151 0.17 1.03 -9.61
N VAL A 152 -0.45 0.36 -10.58
CA VAL A 152 0.21 -0.61 -11.47
C VAL A 152 1.26 0.08 -12.33
N VAL A 153 0.95 1.23 -12.92
CA VAL A 153 1.91 2.03 -13.70
C VAL A 153 3.08 2.45 -12.84
N ASN A 154 2.84 2.90 -11.60
CA ASN A 154 3.89 3.26 -10.66
C ASN A 154 4.77 2.06 -10.29
N SER A 155 4.16 0.92 -10.01
CA SER A 155 4.86 -0.33 -9.68
C SER A 155 5.72 -0.83 -10.85
N LEU A 156 5.17 -0.82 -12.07
CA LEU A 156 5.90 -1.21 -13.29
C LEU A 156 7.02 -0.22 -13.61
N ASP A 157 6.81 1.08 -13.38
CA ASP A 157 7.86 2.09 -13.57
C ASP A 157 9.03 1.88 -12.60
N LEU A 158 8.75 1.51 -11.35
CA LEU A 158 9.77 1.17 -10.34
C LEU A 158 10.54 -0.10 -10.73
N LEU A 159 9.85 -1.17 -11.15
CA LEU A 159 10.49 -2.40 -11.62
C LEU A 159 11.28 -2.20 -12.92
N GLY A 160 10.82 -1.32 -13.81
CA GLY A 160 11.54 -0.96 -15.03
C GLY A 160 12.86 -0.26 -14.71
N ARG A 161 12.89 0.62 -13.68
CA ARG A 161 14.12 1.27 -13.21
C ARG A 161 15.11 0.25 -12.65
N SER A 162 14.65 -0.70 -11.83
CA SER A 162 15.51 -1.73 -11.25
C SER A 162 16.20 -2.57 -12.33
N THR A 163 15.42 -3.00 -13.32
CA THR A 163 15.88 -3.87 -14.40
C THR A 163 16.85 -3.12 -15.32
N LEU A 164 16.55 -1.86 -15.67
CA LEU A 164 17.44 -1.03 -16.47
C LEU A 164 18.76 -0.74 -15.75
N GLN A 165 18.74 -0.51 -14.43
CA GLN A 165 19.96 -0.30 -13.65
C GLN A 165 20.82 -1.57 -13.60
N GLN A 166 20.22 -2.73 -13.35
CA GLN A 166 20.94 -4.01 -13.36
C GLN A 166 21.54 -4.29 -14.74
N MET A 167 20.77 -4.12 -15.81
CA MET A 167 21.24 -4.35 -17.18
C MET A 167 22.33 -3.35 -17.60
N SER A 168 22.16 -2.06 -17.27
CA SER A 168 23.15 -1.03 -17.56
C SER A 168 24.46 -1.27 -16.80
N SER A 169 24.40 -1.78 -15.57
CA SER A 169 25.59 -2.16 -14.80
C SER A 169 26.32 -3.35 -15.43
N GLY A 170 25.57 -4.35 -15.94
CA GLY A 170 26.12 -5.47 -16.70
C GLY A 170 26.81 -5.00 -17.99
N LEU A 171 26.14 -4.17 -18.78
CA LEU A 171 26.68 -3.60 -20.02
C LEU A 171 27.92 -2.72 -19.78
N ARG A 172 27.94 -1.91 -18.72
CA ARG A 172 29.11 -1.10 -18.34
C ARG A 172 30.31 -2.00 -18.01
N SER A 173 30.09 -3.08 -17.25
CA SER A 173 31.16 -4.02 -16.92
C SER A 173 31.73 -4.76 -18.15
N VAL A 174 30.89 -5.02 -19.16
CA VAL A 174 31.34 -5.57 -20.46
C VAL A 174 32.12 -4.52 -21.25
N GLY A 175 31.66 -3.27 -21.25
CA GLY A 175 32.38 -2.14 -21.85
C GLY A 175 33.76 -1.91 -21.24
N ASP A 176 33.86 -1.96 -19.91
CA ASP A 176 35.13 -1.80 -19.18
C ASP A 176 36.12 -2.92 -19.52
N ARG A 177 35.65 -4.18 -19.61
CA ARG A 177 36.48 -5.33 -20.06
C ARG A 177 36.95 -5.19 -21.51
N LEU A 178 36.08 -4.74 -22.42
CA LEU A 178 36.46 -4.49 -23.81
C LEU A 178 37.48 -3.34 -23.93
N ARG A 179 37.39 -2.35 -23.03
CA ARG A 179 38.29 -1.20 -22.97
C ARG A 179 39.65 -1.54 -22.37
N GLU A 180 39.69 -2.46 -21.41
CA GLU A 180 40.91 -3.09 -20.89
C GLU A 180 41.66 -3.86 -21.98
N LEU A 181 40.93 -4.65 -22.79
CA LEU A 181 41.50 -5.37 -23.94
C LEU A 181 42.07 -4.44 -25.03
N THR A 182 41.57 -3.21 -25.13
CA THR A 182 42.07 -2.19 -26.08
C THR A 182 43.23 -1.34 -25.51
N GLY A 183 43.72 -1.66 -24.30
CA GLY A 183 44.93 -1.06 -23.74
C GLY A 183 44.76 0.38 -23.24
N GLN A 184 43.53 0.88 -23.10
CA GLN A 184 43.26 2.15 -22.42
C GLN A 184 43.15 1.90 -20.91
N SER A 185 44.17 2.32 -20.14
CA SER A 185 44.14 2.26 -18.68
C SER A 185 43.09 3.22 -18.12
N VAL A 186 42.10 2.68 -17.41
CA VAL A 186 41.09 3.46 -16.70
C VAL A 186 41.49 3.53 -15.23
N SER A 187 41.71 4.75 -14.70
CA SER A 187 41.71 4.98 -13.25
C SER A 187 40.36 4.54 -12.71
N ALA A 188 40.36 3.58 -11.78
CA ALA A 188 39.19 3.07 -11.09
C ALA A 188 38.35 4.23 -10.52
N SER A 189 37.34 4.66 -11.26
CA SER A 189 36.33 5.58 -10.78
C SER A 189 35.30 4.71 -10.05
N ASN A 190 35.16 4.98 -8.75
CA ASN A 190 34.27 4.33 -7.79
C ASN A 190 33.21 3.43 -8.42
N ALA A 191 33.46 2.12 -8.39
CA ALA A 191 32.45 1.10 -8.56
C ALA A 191 31.38 1.34 -7.49
N THR A 192 30.34 2.11 -7.83
CA THR A 192 29.12 2.14 -7.04
C THR A 192 28.55 0.74 -7.17
N GLN A 193 28.72 -0.07 -6.13
CA GLN A 193 28.11 -1.39 -6.05
C GLN A 193 26.62 -1.23 -6.39
N PRO A 194 26.04 -2.11 -7.22
CA PRO A 194 24.62 -2.08 -7.50
C PRO A 194 23.88 -2.53 -6.24
N SER A 195 23.63 -1.60 -5.32
CA SER A 195 22.63 -1.79 -4.29
C SER A 195 21.27 -1.55 -4.93
N LEU A 196 20.38 -2.54 -4.85
CA LEU A 196 18.97 -2.26 -5.12
C LEU A 196 18.56 -1.07 -4.23
N PRO A 197 17.95 -0.02 -4.79
CA PRO A 197 17.35 1.04 -4.00
C PRO A 197 16.49 0.44 -2.87
N PRO A 198 16.58 0.95 -1.62
CA PRO A 198 15.82 0.40 -0.50
C PRO A 198 14.31 0.27 -0.74
N GLN A 199 13.74 1.12 -1.62
CA GLN A 199 12.33 1.11 -1.99
C GLN A 199 11.91 -0.12 -2.82
N GLU A 200 12.83 -0.71 -3.59
CA GLU A 200 12.52 -1.85 -4.47
C GLU A 200 12.41 -3.15 -3.69
N LEU A 201 13.32 -3.36 -2.73
CA LEU A 201 13.27 -4.49 -1.80
C LEU A 201 11.93 -4.53 -1.07
N GLU A 202 11.45 -3.37 -0.62
CA GLU A 202 10.17 -3.25 0.07
C GLU A 202 8.98 -3.66 -0.81
N SER A 203 8.99 -3.31 -2.10
CA SER A 203 7.91 -3.66 -3.04
C SER A 203 7.80 -5.17 -3.29
N LEU A 204 8.94 -5.85 -3.43
CA LEU A 204 8.98 -7.30 -3.63
C LEU A 204 8.55 -8.06 -2.37
N GLU A 205 9.01 -7.59 -1.20
CA GLU A 205 8.60 -8.16 0.07
C GLU A 205 7.09 -8.04 0.30
N ARG A 206 6.49 -6.90 -0.04
CA ARG A 206 5.02 -6.69 0.04
C ARG A 206 4.27 -7.72 -0.80
N LEU A 207 4.66 -7.91 -2.05
CA LEU A 207 4.03 -8.90 -2.94
C LEU A 207 4.20 -10.32 -2.41
N GLN A 208 5.38 -10.66 -1.91
CA GLN A 208 5.64 -11.97 -1.32
C GLN A 208 4.74 -12.23 -0.11
N ARG A 209 4.53 -11.25 0.77
CA ARG A 209 3.65 -11.38 1.93
C ARG A 209 2.19 -11.58 1.51
N ILE A 210 1.69 -10.80 0.55
CA ILE A 210 0.33 -10.96 0.03
C ILE A 210 0.17 -12.35 -0.60
N LEU A 211 1.11 -12.79 -1.45
CA LEU A 211 1.05 -14.11 -2.06
C LEU A 211 1.08 -15.24 -1.02
N LYS A 212 1.83 -15.07 0.06
CA LYS A 212 1.83 -16.01 1.18
C LYS A 212 0.45 -16.07 1.83
N ILE A 213 -0.17 -14.94 2.15
CA ILE A 213 -1.51 -14.88 2.74
C ILE A 213 -2.53 -15.57 1.82
N LEU A 214 -2.55 -15.22 0.54
CA LEU A 214 -3.48 -15.80 -0.43
C LEU A 214 -3.32 -17.32 -0.55
N ARG A 215 -2.08 -17.81 -0.68
CA ARG A 215 -1.77 -19.25 -0.76
C ARG A 215 -2.22 -20.03 0.46
N GLU A 216 -2.19 -19.40 1.61
CA GLU A 216 -2.54 -20.04 2.87
C GLU A 216 -4.06 -19.90 3.18
N THR A 217 -4.78 -19.05 2.44
CA THR A 217 -6.23 -18.81 2.60
C THR A 217 -7.06 -19.97 2.07
N GLN A 218 -8.12 -20.34 2.79
CA GLN A 218 -9.06 -21.36 2.35
C GLN A 218 -9.75 -20.96 1.03
N GLY A 219 -9.88 -21.92 0.11
CA GLY A 219 -10.54 -21.71 -1.17
C GLY A 219 -9.60 -21.30 -2.31
N PHE A 220 -8.40 -20.79 -2.04
CA PHE A 220 -7.48 -20.37 -3.09
C PHE A 220 -6.94 -21.55 -3.92
N ASP A 221 -7.17 -21.51 -5.23
CA ASP A 221 -6.55 -22.43 -6.19
C ASP A 221 -5.69 -21.66 -7.22
N PRO A 222 -4.34 -21.72 -7.11
CA PRO A 222 -3.44 -21.07 -8.06
C PRO A 222 -3.71 -21.47 -9.52
N MET A 223 -4.16 -22.71 -9.75
CA MET A 223 -4.40 -23.22 -11.09
C MET A 223 -5.66 -22.62 -11.70
N LYS A 224 -6.72 -22.40 -10.90
CA LYS A 224 -7.92 -21.69 -11.37
C LYS A 224 -7.58 -20.26 -11.76
N VAL A 225 -6.79 -19.55 -10.95
CA VAL A 225 -6.37 -18.18 -11.26
C VAL A 225 -5.64 -18.13 -12.60
N LEU A 226 -4.71 -19.06 -12.84
CA LEU A 226 -3.99 -19.15 -14.10
C LEU A 226 -4.92 -19.39 -15.30
N GLN A 227 -5.98 -20.19 -15.12
CA GLN A 227 -7.00 -20.45 -16.15
C GLN A 227 -7.96 -19.27 -16.39
N LEU A 228 -8.12 -18.38 -15.40
CA LEU A 228 -8.92 -17.16 -15.56
C LEU A 228 -8.19 -16.11 -16.41
N ILE A 229 -6.86 -16.00 -16.30
CA ILE A 229 -6.07 -14.97 -16.99
C ILE A 229 -6.37 -14.86 -18.50
N PRO A 230 -6.37 -15.95 -19.30
CA PRO A 230 -6.68 -15.87 -20.72
C PRO A 230 -8.10 -15.36 -21.00
N ARG A 231 -9.08 -15.76 -20.17
CA ARG A 231 -10.47 -15.31 -20.32
C ARG A 231 -10.62 -13.82 -20.02
N LEU A 232 -9.87 -13.33 -19.03
CA LEU A 232 -9.87 -11.92 -18.67
C LEU A 232 -9.18 -11.06 -19.74
N LEU A 233 -8.09 -11.54 -20.34
CA LEU A 233 -7.33 -10.84 -21.41
C LEU A 233 -8.18 -10.51 -22.66
N VAL A 234 -9.21 -11.30 -22.94
CA VAL A 234 -10.10 -11.08 -24.10
C VAL A 234 -11.19 -10.05 -23.79
N LYS A 235 -11.46 -9.73 -22.50
CA LYS A 235 -12.50 -8.76 -22.13
C LYS A 235 -12.13 -7.35 -22.60
N PRO A 236 -13.08 -6.59 -23.19
CA PRO A 236 -12.81 -5.23 -23.68
C PRO A 236 -12.41 -4.27 -22.55
N GLU A 237 -12.94 -4.46 -21.33
CA GLU A 237 -12.61 -3.66 -20.16
C GLU A 237 -11.14 -3.84 -19.74
N LEU A 238 -10.60 -5.07 -19.83
CA LEU A 238 -9.19 -5.31 -19.53
C LEU A 238 -8.28 -4.77 -20.64
N GLN A 239 -8.72 -4.80 -21.90
CA GLN A 239 -7.99 -4.17 -23.00
C GLN A 239 -7.89 -2.66 -22.82
N SER A 240 -8.96 -1.98 -22.41
CA SER A 240 -8.91 -0.54 -22.13
C SER A 240 -7.98 -0.22 -20.97
N ILE A 241 -7.98 -1.03 -19.91
CA ILE A 241 -7.00 -0.91 -18.81
C ILE A 241 -5.58 -1.07 -19.36
N GLY A 242 -5.32 -2.11 -20.15
CA GLY A 242 -4.00 -2.36 -20.74
C GLY A 242 -3.50 -1.21 -21.61
N GLN A 243 -4.40 -0.61 -22.41
CA GLN A 243 -4.10 0.58 -23.21
C GLN A 243 -3.75 1.79 -22.34
N GLN A 244 -4.51 2.05 -21.27
CA GLN A 244 -4.23 3.13 -20.32
C GLN A 244 -2.87 2.94 -19.61
N VAL A 245 -2.59 1.73 -19.14
CA VAL A 245 -1.30 1.38 -18.53
C VAL A 245 -0.17 1.63 -19.52
N ALA A 246 -0.30 1.15 -20.76
CA ALA A 246 0.71 1.33 -21.80
C ALA A 246 0.93 2.81 -22.15
N SER A 247 -0.13 3.61 -22.30
CA SER A 247 -0.01 5.04 -22.62
C SER A 247 0.65 5.81 -21.48
N SER A 248 0.26 5.56 -20.23
CA SER A 248 0.81 6.23 -19.06
C SER A 248 2.28 5.85 -18.83
N LEU A 249 2.64 4.57 -19.02
CA LEU A 249 4.03 4.12 -18.95
C LEU A 249 4.87 4.72 -20.08
N ALA A 250 4.35 4.79 -21.30
CA ALA A 250 5.02 5.42 -22.43
C ALA A 250 5.26 6.92 -22.16
N GLN A 251 4.26 7.63 -21.63
CA GLN A 251 4.38 9.03 -21.25
C GLN A 251 5.44 9.25 -20.17
N LYS A 252 5.44 8.43 -19.10
CA LYS A 252 6.48 8.49 -18.04
C LYS A 252 7.87 8.22 -18.58
N THR A 253 7.99 7.25 -19.47
CA THR A 253 9.27 6.90 -20.12
C THR A 253 9.76 8.02 -21.03
N ALA A 254 8.88 8.58 -21.86
CA ALA A 254 9.21 9.70 -22.75
C ALA A 254 9.63 10.95 -21.95
N ALA A 255 8.87 11.31 -20.91
CA ALA A 255 9.22 12.41 -20.02
C ALA A 255 10.59 12.22 -19.37
N ARG A 256 10.94 10.98 -19.01
CA ARG A 256 12.26 10.64 -18.48
C ARG A 256 13.36 10.84 -19.52
N LEU A 257 13.21 10.29 -20.73
CA LEU A 257 14.23 10.43 -21.78
C LEU A 257 14.48 11.90 -22.12
N VAL A 258 13.41 12.69 -22.22
CA VAL A 258 13.51 14.14 -22.42
C VAL A 258 14.27 14.80 -21.27
N ARG A 259 13.94 14.46 -20.02
CA ARG A 259 14.64 14.97 -18.83
C ARG A 259 16.12 14.57 -18.80
N GLU A 260 16.45 13.32 -19.10
CA GLU A 260 17.84 12.81 -19.10
C GLU A 260 18.67 13.48 -20.21
N VAL A 261 18.12 13.65 -21.41
CA VAL A 261 18.79 14.32 -22.53
C VAL A 261 18.99 15.82 -22.25
N LEU A 262 17.99 16.50 -21.69
CA LEU A 262 18.09 17.92 -21.31
C LEU A 262 19.09 18.15 -20.18
N LEU A 263 19.11 17.29 -19.16
CA LEU A 263 20.05 17.38 -18.05
C LEU A 263 21.48 16.99 -18.45
N ALA A 264 21.66 16.03 -19.36
CA ALA A 264 22.96 15.68 -19.92
C ALA A 264 23.59 16.83 -20.74
N SER A 265 22.77 17.77 -21.21
CA SER A 265 23.19 18.91 -22.05
C SER A 265 23.51 20.18 -21.25
N SER A 266 23.32 20.20 -19.92
CA SER A 266 23.69 21.34 -19.09
C SER A 266 25.12 21.16 -18.57
N PRO A 267 26.12 21.93 -19.06
CA PRO A 267 27.44 21.88 -18.47
C PRO A 267 27.34 22.39 -17.03
N ALA A 268 27.93 21.64 -16.10
CA ALA A 268 28.11 22.05 -14.72
C ALA A 268 28.65 23.48 -14.70
N THR A 269 27.87 24.42 -14.16
CA THR A 269 28.37 25.76 -13.89
C THR A 269 29.42 25.62 -12.80
N THR A 270 30.70 25.69 -13.21
CA THR A 270 31.86 25.75 -12.33
C THR A 270 31.61 26.82 -11.25
N PRO A 271 31.73 26.52 -9.95
CA PRO A 271 31.61 27.55 -8.94
C PRO A 271 32.78 28.53 -9.16
N ALA A 272 32.45 29.79 -9.48
CA ALA A 272 33.42 30.84 -9.66
C ALA A 272 34.23 31.01 -8.37
N THR A 273 35.53 30.83 -8.47
CA THR A 273 36.52 31.08 -7.42
C THR A 273 36.40 32.54 -6.96
N THR A 274 35.93 32.76 -5.74
CA THR A 274 35.94 34.08 -5.10
C THR A 274 37.38 34.58 -4.96
N PRO A 275 37.73 35.80 -5.41
CA PRO A 275 39.07 36.32 -5.16
C PRO A 275 39.15 36.73 -3.69
N VAL A 276 40.14 36.18 -2.99
CA VAL A 276 40.54 36.60 -1.63
C VAL A 276 41.09 38.02 -1.73
N VAL A 277 40.34 38.99 -1.23
CA VAL A 277 40.80 40.37 -1.06
C VAL A 277 41.82 40.40 0.09
N ARG A 278 43.07 40.75 -0.22
CA ARG A 278 44.09 41.06 0.79
C ARG A 278 43.74 42.38 1.49
N PRO A 279 43.94 42.49 2.81
CA PRO A 279 43.82 43.77 3.49
C PRO A 279 45.04 44.64 3.13
N GLN A 280 44.79 45.87 2.69
CA GLN A 280 45.80 46.92 2.65
C GLN A 280 45.61 47.77 3.91
N LEU A 281 46.65 47.77 4.75
CA LEU A 281 47.02 48.68 5.85
C LEU A 281 45.92 49.16 6.82
#